data_AF-A0A379FNJ2-F1
#
_entry.id   AF-A0A379FNJ2-F1
#
_cell.length_a   1.000
_cell.length_b   1.000
_cell.length_c   1.000
_cell.angle_alpha   90.00
_cell.angle_beta   90.00
_cell.angle_gamma   90.00
#
_symmetry.space_group_name_H-M   'P 1'
#
loop_
_entity.id
_entity.type
_entity.pdbx_description
1 polymer ?
#
loop_
_entity_poly.entity_id
_entity_poly.type
_entity_poly.pdbx_seq_one_letter_code
_entity_poly.pdbx_strand_id
1 'polypeptide(L)' 'MHIAKEGKRAILLFVALHTGIHVASAAAHIDKQYAQLLEVARQSGVEVLCYQADITVQQMVLSKQIHFNSIK' A
#
# COMPACT_ATOMS: atom_id res chain seq x y z
N MET A 1 8.61 10.83 3.54
CA MET A 1 7.96 11.14 4.84
C MET A 1 7.88 12.64 5.16
N HIS A 2 8.62 13.50 4.46
CA HIS A 2 8.64 14.95 4.74
C HIS A 2 7.24 15.59 4.76
N ILE A 3 6.41 15.31 3.74
CA ILE A 3 5.02 15.78 3.65
C ILE A 3 4.21 15.49 4.93
N ALA A 4 4.25 14.23 5.40
CA ALA A 4 3.56 13.84 6.63
C ALA A 4 4.13 14.54 7.88
N LYS A 5 5.46 14.66 7.96
CA LYS A 5 6.15 15.34 9.07
C LYS A 5 5.88 16.85 9.11
N GLU A 6 5.56 17.47 7.98
CA GLU A 6 5.08 18.85 7.90
C GLU A 6 3.60 19.00 8.30
N GLY A 7 2.94 17.93 8.75
CA GLY A 7 1.52 17.94 9.13
C GLY A 7 0.55 17.90 7.94
N LYS A 8 1.05 17.70 6.71
CA LYS A 8 0.20 17.54 5.52
C LYS A 8 -0.21 16.08 5.36
N ARG A 9 -1.41 15.85 4.85
CA ARG A 9 -1.88 14.50 4.53
C ARG A 9 -1.01 13.88 3.43
N ALA A 10 -0.42 12.72 3.70
CA ALA A 10 0.38 11.95 2.74
C ALA A 10 -0.18 10.53 2.64
N ILE A 11 -0.50 10.09 1.44
CA ILE A 11 -1.06 8.77 1.17
C ILE A 11 -0.14 8.01 0.22
N LEU A 12 0.17 6.77 0.56
CA LEU A 12 0.71 5.78 -0.36
C LEU A 12 -0.41 4.80 -0.72
N LEU A 13 -0.83 4.81 -1.99
CA LEU A 13 -1.87 3.92 -2.52
C LEU A 13 -1.22 2.78 -3.30
N PHE A 14 -1.39 1.56 -2.81
CA PHE A 14 -1.09 0.35 -3.57
C PHE A 14 -2.35 -0.14 -4.29
N VAL A 15 -2.22 -0.41 -5.58
CA VAL A 15 -3.30 -1.01 -6.38
C VAL A 15 -2.87 -2.40 -6.81
N ALA A 16 -3.58 -3.41 -6.31
CA ALA A 16 -3.41 -4.79 -6.71
C ALA A 16 -4.13 -5.03 -8.04
N LEU A 17 -3.35 -5.12 -9.12
CA LEU A 17 -3.81 -5.42 -10.48
C LEU A 17 -3.84 -6.93 -10.77
N HIS A 18 -4.08 -7.73 -9.74
CA HIS A 18 -4.22 -9.17 -9.84
C HIS A 18 -5.38 -9.62 -8.94
N THR A 19 -6.40 -10.23 -9.54
CA THR A 19 -7.68 -10.54 -8.88
C THR A 19 -7.56 -11.55 -7.73
N GLY A 20 -6.49 -12.34 -7.69
CA GLY A 20 -6.17 -13.24 -6.58
C GLY A 20 -5.57 -12.58 -5.33
N ILE A 21 -5.27 -11.28 -5.35
CA ILE A 21 -4.64 -10.58 -4.21
C ILE A 21 -5.71 -10.02 -3.27
N HIS A 22 -5.80 -10.57 -2.06
CA HIS A 22 -6.77 -10.13 -1.04
C HIS A 22 -6.13 -9.44 0.17
N VAL A 23 -4.81 -9.50 0.29
CA VAL A 23 -4.01 -8.86 1.34
C VAL A 23 -2.71 -8.38 0.71
N ALA A 24 -2.21 -7.24 1.15
CA ALA A 24 -0.91 -6.72 0.75
C ALA A 24 0.02 -6.62 1.98
N SER A 25 1.30 -6.89 1.79
CA SER A 25 2.35 -6.65 2.78
C SER A 25 3.65 -6.31 2.06
N ALA A 26 4.61 -5.72 2.77
CA ALA A 26 5.94 -5.52 2.20
C ALA A 26 6.64 -6.88 2.01
N ALA A 27 7.17 -7.11 0.81
CA ALA A 27 7.96 -8.30 0.51
C ALA A 27 9.40 -8.16 1.05
N ALA A 28 9.57 -8.20 2.38
CA ALA A 28 10.86 -7.96 3.04
C ALA A 28 11.98 -8.94 2.62
N HIS A 29 11.62 -10.12 2.13
CA HIS A 29 12.56 -11.11 1.59
C HIS A 29 13.14 -10.72 0.23
N ILE A 30 12.46 -9.84 -0.52
CA ILE A 30 12.93 -9.27 -1.79
C ILE A 30 13.69 -7.98 -1.50
N ASP A 31 13.09 -7.09 -0.71
CA ASP A 31 13.68 -5.81 -0.35
C ASP A 31 13.39 -5.47 1.12
N LYS A 32 14.39 -5.76 1.96
CA LYS A 32 14.36 -5.47 3.39
C LYS A 32 14.35 -3.97 3.67
N GLN A 33 15.09 -3.19 2.88
CA GLN A 33 15.22 -1.75 3.11
C GLN A 33 13.90 -1.04 2.82
N TYR A 34 13.24 -1.39 1.72
CA TYR A 34 11.91 -0.87 1.41
C TYR A 34 10.89 -1.23 2.49
N ALA A 35 10.88 -2.49 2.97
CA ALA A 35 9.99 -2.92 4.04
C ALA A 35 10.18 -2.09 5.32
N GLN A 36 11.43 -1.84 5.71
CA GLN A 36 11.76 -0.98 6.85
C GLN A 36 11.31 0.47 6.64
N LEU A 37 11.61 1.05 5.47
CA LEU A 37 11.24 2.43 5.15
C LEU A 37 9.71 2.62 5.09
N LEU A 38 8.96 1.63 4.61
CA LEU A 38 7.51 1.67 4.58
C LEU A 38 6.92 1.74 5.99
N GLU A 39 7.47 0.98 6.94
CA GLU A 39 7.03 1.03 8.32
C GLU A 39 7.40 2.38 8.99
N VAL A 40 8.62 2.88 8.79
CA VAL A 40 9.00 4.22 9.28
C VAL A 40 8.12 5.31 8.66
N ALA A 41 7.67 5.14 7.41
CA ALA A 41 6.76 6.08 6.75
C ALA A 41 5.38 6.09 7.41
N ARG A 42 4.81 4.90 7.68
CA ARG A 42 3.55 4.75 8.42
C ARG A 42 3.63 5.41 9.80
N GLN A 43 4.71 5.12 10.54
CA GLN A 43 4.95 5.71 11.86
C GLN A 43 5.13 7.24 11.79
N SER A 44 5.62 7.76 10.68
CA SER A 44 5.74 9.21 10.42
C SER A 44 4.44 9.87 9.95
N GLY A 45 3.31 9.15 9.92
CA GLY A 45 2.00 9.70 9.54
C GLY A 45 1.61 9.53 8.07
N VAL A 46 2.33 8.71 7.30
CA VAL A 46 1.89 8.34 5.94
C VAL A 46 0.78 7.30 6.03
N GLU A 47 -0.39 7.61 5.47
CA GLU A 47 -1.49 6.67 5.31
C GLU A 47 -1.15 5.67 4.21
N VAL A 48 -1.30 4.36 4.48
CA VAL A 48 -1.14 3.32 3.47
C VAL A 48 -2.51 2.72 3.16
N LEU A 49 -2.94 2.88 1.91
CA LEU A 49 -4.16 2.30 1.38
C LEU A 49 -3.80 1.20 0.40
N CYS A 50 -4.55 0.10 0.43
CA CYS A 50 -4.43 -0.95 -0.56
C CYS A 50 -5.80 -1.22 -1.16
N TYR A 51 -5.89 -1.22 -2.48
CA TYR A 51 -7.12 -1.52 -3.21
C TYR A 51 -6.86 -2.61 -4.24
N GLN A 52 -7.83 -3.49 -4.42
CA GLN A 52 -7.87 -4.39 -5.56
C GLN A 52 -8.63 -3.72 -6.71
N ALA A 53 -8.18 -3.95 -7.94
CA ALA A 53 -8.94 -3.61 -9.13
C ALA A 53 -9.85 -4.77 -9.56
N ASP A 54 -11.06 -4.46 -9.99
CA ASP A 54 -11.86 -5.36 -10.81
C ASP A 54 -11.31 -5.27 -12.24
N ILE A 55 -11.05 -6.42 -12.84
CA ILE A 55 -10.36 -6.52 -14.14
C ILE A 55 -11.24 -7.33 -15.08
N THR A 56 -11.56 -6.72 -16.22
CA THR A 56 -12.29 -7.32 -17.33
C THR A 56 -11.52 -7.08 -18.62
N VAL A 57 -11.91 -7.72 -19.72
CA VAL A 57 -11.27 -7.47 -21.02
C VAL A 57 -11.59 -6.07 -21.57
N GLN A 58 -12.61 -5.39 -21.06
CA GLN A 58 -13.01 -4.05 -21.47
C GLN A 58 -12.37 -2.93 -20.64
N GLN A 59 -12.16 -3.18 -19.34
CA GLN A 59 -11.69 -2.14 -18.41
C GLN A 59 -11.09 -2.72 -17.12
N MET A 60 -10.36 -1.85 -16.41
CA MET A 60 -9.97 -2.03 -15.02
C MET A 60 -10.51 -0.89 -14.18
N VAL A 61 -11.13 -1.22 -13.04
CA VAL A 61 -11.73 -0.24 -12.13
C VAL A 61 -11.25 -0.49 -10.71
N LEU A 62 -10.86 0.57 -10.00
CA LEU A 62 -10.53 0.47 -8.59
C LEU A 62 -11.78 0.07 -7.81
N SER A 63 -11.74 -1.08 -7.12
CA SER A 63 -12.95 -1.71 -6.59
C SER A 63 -12.98 -1.64 -5.07
N LYS A 64 -12.36 -2.61 -4.41
CA LYS A 64 -12.45 -2.78 -2.96
C LYS A 64 -11.13 -2.52 -2.28
N GLN A 65 -11.20 -1.90 -1.10
CA GLN A 65 -10.07 -1.84 -0.19
C GLN A 65 -9.72 -3.25 0.29
N ILE A 66 -8.44 -3.58 0.29
CA ILE A 66 -7.88 -4.81 0.83
C ILE A 66 -6.99 -4.51 2.02
N HIS A 67 -6.80 -5.48 2.90
CA HIS A 67 -6.02 -5.27 4.11
C HIS A 67 -4.52 -5.12 3.78
N PHE A 68 -3.88 -4.11 4.36
CA PHE A 68 -2.43 -4.02 4.40
C PHE A 68 -1.94 -4.58 5.73
N ASN A 69 -1.23 -5.71 5.69
CA ASN A 69 -0.63 -6.31 6.87
C ASN A 69 0.74 -5.68 7.12
N SER A 70 0.88 -4.92 8.20
CA SER A 70 2.20 -4.49 8.66
C SER A 70 2.84 -5.61 9.49
N ILE A 71 4.08 -5.93 9.18
CA ILE A 71 4.89 -6.85 9.98
C ILE A 71 5.43 -6.02 11.15
N LYS A 72 5.01 -6.35 12.37
CA LYS A 72 5.61 -5.80 13.59
C LYS A 72 7.03 -6.31 13.78
#